data_AF-A0A1E4FUK0-F1
#
_entry.id   AF-A0A1E4FUK0-F1
#
_cell.length_a   1.000
_cell.length_b   1.000
_cell.length_c   1.000
_cell.angle_alpha   90.00
_cell.angle_beta   90.00
_cell.angle_gamma   90.00
#
_symmetry.space_group_name_H-M   'P 1'
#
loop_
_entity.id
_entity.type
_entity.pdbx_description
1 polymer ?
#
loop_
_entity_poly.entity_id
_entity_poly.type
_entity_poly.pdbx_seq_one_letter_code
_entity_poly.pdbx_strand_id
1 'polypeptide(L)'
;MDARALVTLVENLLEQPYDSRLQTNLHFILEGLEGIHGRHRAPKSQPQDEELRQLFLQHLTALYQGLQELDSALLSQDPDQKKQAVEQIREAAGGFNQLNERLENESSLTGETL
;
A
#
# COMPACT_ATOMS: atom_id res chain seq x y z
N MET A 1 -3.34 7.36 9.29
CA MET A 1 -2.33 7.32 8.23
C MET A 1 -3.08 7.35 6.91
N ASP A 2 -2.76 8.33 6.07
CA ASP A 2 -3.38 8.54 4.76
C ASP A 2 -2.69 7.63 3.70
N ALA A 3 -3.36 7.28 2.61
CA ALA A 3 -2.83 6.42 1.55
C ALA A 3 -1.58 7.03 0.90
N ARG A 4 -1.53 8.36 0.75
CA ARG A 4 -0.34 9.10 0.28
C ARG A 4 0.85 8.91 1.23
N ALA A 5 0.62 9.03 2.53
CA ALA A 5 1.66 8.86 3.53
C ALA A 5 2.22 7.43 3.51
N LEU A 6 1.37 6.43 3.30
CA LEU A 6 1.78 5.04 3.16
C LEU A 6 2.67 4.83 1.93
N VAL A 7 2.29 5.36 0.76
CA VAL A 7 3.08 5.28 -0.47
C VAL A 7 4.47 5.89 -0.27
N THR A 8 4.54 7.12 0.25
CA THR A 8 5.84 7.78 0.52
C THR A 8 6.70 6.99 1.50
N LEU A 9 6.09 6.40 2.53
CA LEU A 9 6.82 5.64 3.54
C LEU A 9 7.36 4.33 2.96
N VAL A 10 6.61 3.70 2.06
CA VAL A 10 7.05 2.52 1.30
C VAL A 10 8.14 2.87 0.29
N GLU A 11 8.03 3.97 -0.45
CA GLU A 11 9.08 4.40 -1.38
C GLU A 11 10.39 4.71 -0.64
N ASN A 12 10.32 5.42 0.49
CA ASN A 12 11.48 5.69 1.35
C ASN A 12 12.11 4.41 1.91
N LEU A 13 11.29 3.39 2.20
CA LEU A 13 11.77 2.08 2.65
C LEU A 13 12.62 1.41 1.55
N LEU A 14 12.20 1.51 0.29
CA LEU A 14 12.90 0.88 -0.84
C LEU A 14 14.28 1.50 -1.14
N GLU A 15 14.52 2.73 -0.72
CA GLU A 15 15.79 3.43 -0.91
C GLU A 15 16.82 3.17 0.22
N GLN A 16 16.39 2.57 1.33
CA GLN A 16 17.28 2.36 2.47
C GLN A 16 18.27 1.20 2.25
N PRO A 17 19.52 1.34 2.75
CA PRO A 17 20.45 0.22 2.78
C PRO A 17 19.87 -0.90 3.64
N TYR A 18 20.10 -2.15 3.23
CA TYR A 18 19.57 -3.28 3.96
C TYR A 18 20.34 -3.51 5.26
N ASP A 19 19.68 -3.23 6.37
CA ASP A 19 20.15 -3.49 7.72
C ASP A 19 18.99 -3.90 8.65
N SER A 20 19.31 -4.16 9.91
CA SER A 20 18.33 -4.50 10.95
C SER A 20 17.26 -3.41 11.17
N ARG A 21 17.55 -2.15 10.83
CA ARG A 21 16.58 -1.05 10.93
C ARG A 21 15.58 -1.14 9.79
N LEU A 22 16.02 -1.51 8.59
CA LEU A 22 15.12 -1.74 7.47
C LEU A 22 14.10 -2.84 7.78
N GLN A 23 14.54 -3.95 8.37
CA GLN A 23 13.65 -5.03 8.78
C GLN A 23 12.64 -4.60 9.87
N THR A 24 13.10 -3.84 10.85
CA THR A 24 12.21 -3.27 11.89
C THR A 24 11.15 -2.33 11.29
N ASN A 25 11.57 -1.48 10.35
CA ASN A 25 10.66 -0.58 9.64
C ASN A 25 9.65 -1.38 8.81
N LEU A 26 10.08 -2.45 8.15
CA LEU A 26 9.22 -3.35 7.37
C LEU A 26 8.10 -3.96 8.24
N HIS A 27 8.46 -4.50 9.40
CA HIS A 27 7.48 -5.05 10.35
C HIS A 27 6.50 -3.98 10.84
N PHE A 28 6.98 -2.78 11.18
CA PHE A 28 6.12 -1.68 11.60
C PHE A 28 5.11 -1.28 10.52
N ILE A 29 5.52 -1.28 9.25
CA ILE A 29 4.61 -1.02 8.13
C ILE A 29 3.58 -2.14 7.99
N LEU A 30 4.01 -3.41 8.05
CA LEU A 30 3.11 -4.56 7.96
C LEU A 30 2.02 -4.51 9.04
N GLU A 31 2.38 -4.26 10.30
CA GLU A 31 1.41 -4.07 11.39
C GLU A 31 0.45 -2.90 11.12
N GLY A 32 0.98 -1.78 10.60
CA GLY A 32 0.19 -0.62 10.20
C GLY A 32 -0.83 -0.95 9.11
N LEU A 33 -0.45 -1.78 8.13
CA LEU A 33 -1.30 -2.25 7.05
C LEU A 33 -2.40 -3.18 7.55
N GLU A 34 -2.12 -4.08 8.47
CA GLU A 34 -3.14 -4.93 9.11
C GLU A 34 -4.20 -4.08 9.82
N GLY A 35 -3.76 -3.03 10.54
CA GLY A 35 -4.64 -2.08 11.20
C GLY A 35 -5.53 -1.30 10.21
N ILE A 36 -4.99 -0.93 9.04
CA ILE A 36 -5.77 -0.31 7.96
C ILE A 36 -6.78 -1.31 7.39
N HIS A 37 -6.34 -2.52 7.06
CA HIS A 37 -7.19 -3.56 6.49
C HIS A 37 -8.40 -3.85 7.41
N GLY A 38 -8.17 -3.95 8.72
CA GLY A 38 -9.23 -4.12 9.71
C GLY A 38 -10.30 -3.03 9.68
N ARG A 39 -9.91 -1.76 9.51
CA ARG A 39 -10.85 -0.62 9.45
C ARG A 39 -11.70 -0.61 8.19
N HIS A 40 -11.18 -1.13 7.08
CA HIS A 40 -11.86 -1.14 5.78
C HIS A 40 -12.55 -2.49 5.47
N ARG A 41 -12.62 -3.40 6.44
CA ARG A 41 -13.20 -4.73 6.27
C ARG A 41 -14.71 -4.72 6.01
N ALA A 42 -15.43 -3.74 6.57
CA ALA A 42 -16.87 -3.66 6.44
C ALA A 42 -17.29 -3.19 5.04
N PRO A 43 -18.27 -3.86 4.39
CA PRO A 43 -18.79 -3.44 3.09
C PRO A 43 -19.49 -2.09 3.16
N LYS A 44 -19.52 -1.38 2.05
CA LYS A 44 -20.25 -0.12 1.88
C LYS A 44 -21.62 -0.38 1.24
N SER A 45 -22.60 0.43 1.60
CA SER A 45 -23.97 0.29 1.09
C SER A 45 -24.15 0.88 -0.30
N GLN A 46 -23.35 1.88 -0.67
CA GLN A 46 -23.38 2.48 -1.99
C GLN A 46 -22.47 1.66 -2.94
N PRO A 47 -22.93 1.27 -4.14
CA PRO A 47 -22.14 0.47 -5.07
C PRO A 47 -20.79 1.09 -5.44
N GLN A 48 -20.74 2.40 -5.65
CA GLN A 48 -19.51 3.13 -5.98
C GLN A 48 -18.50 3.12 -4.82
N ASP A 49 -18.97 3.40 -3.59
CA ASP A 49 -18.12 3.33 -2.39
C ASP A 49 -17.59 1.90 -2.15
N GLU A 50 -18.39 0.89 -2.47
CA GLU A 50 -18.00 -0.51 -2.35
C GLU A 50 -16.94 -0.90 -3.41
N GLU A 51 -17.09 -0.43 -4.65
CA GLU A 51 -16.07 -0.61 -5.70
C GLU A 51 -14.73 0.02 -5.29
N LEU A 52 -14.76 1.27 -4.81
CA LEU A 52 -13.58 1.98 -4.32
C LEU A 52 -12.95 1.27 -3.11
N ARG A 53 -13.78 0.76 -2.18
CA ARG A 53 -13.29 -0.03 -1.05
C ARG A 53 -12.62 -1.32 -1.51
N GLN A 54 -13.19 -2.03 -2.48
CA GLN A 54 -12.62 -3.27 -2.99
C GLN A 54 -11.29 -3.03 -3.71
N LEU A 55 -11.21 -2.00 -4.56
CA LEU A 55 -9.96 -1.58 -5.19
C LEU A 55 -8.91 -1.20 -4.15
N PHE A 56 -9.29 -0.43 -3.13
CA PHE A 56 -8.41 -0.07 -2.02
C PHE A 56 -7.87 -1.33 -1.30
N LEU A 57 -8.74 -2.28 -0.96
CA LEU A 57 -8.34 -3.53 -0.31
C LEU A 57 -7.46 -4.41 -1.21
N GLN A 58 -7.71 -4.42 -2.52
CA GLN A 58 -6.88 -5.15 -3.48
C GLN A 58 -5.45 -4.61 -3.50
N HIS A 59 -5.28 -3.29 -3.62
CA HIS A 59 -3.96 -2.66 -3.57
C HIS A 59 -3.29 -2.82 -2.20
N LEU A 60 -4.07 -2.76 -1.11
CA LEU A 60 -3.57 -3.00 0.24
C LEU A 60 -3.05 -4.42 0.43
N THR A 61 -3.76 -5.41 -0.11
CA THR A 61 -3.36 -6.82 -0.06
C THR A 61 -2.10 -7.05 -0.88
N ALA A 62 -2.03 -6.50 -2.09
CA ALA A 62 -0.85 -6.59 -2.94
C ALA A 62 0.39 -5.94 -2.28
N LEU A 63 0.21 -4.78 -1.65
CA LEU A 63 1.28 -4.11 -0.93
C LEU A 63 1.77 -4.93 0.27
N TYR A 64 0.84 -5.50 1.03
CA TYR A 64 1.17 -6.37 2.15
C TYR A 64 1.97 -7.61 1.69
N GLN A 65 1.52 -8.27 0.62
CA GLN A 65 2.22 -9.42 0.04
C GLN A 65 3.62 -9.05 -0.45
N GLY A 66 3.75 -7.97 -1.22
CA GLY A 66 5.05 -7.51 -1.72
C GLY A 66 6.03 -7.18 -0.59
N LEU A 67 5.56 -6.61 0.52
CA LEU A 67 6.40 -6.35 1.69
C LEU A 67 6.81 -7.63 2.43
N GLN A 68 5.94 -8.64 2.51
CA GLN A 68 6.30 -9.95 3.06
C GLN A 68 7.32 -10.68 2.17
N GLU A 69 7.13 -10.62 0.84
CA GLU A 69 8.09 -11.17 -0.12
C GLU A 69 9.44 -10.45 -0.04
N LEU A 70 9.42 -9.13 0.16
CA LEU A 70 10.64 -8.35 0.36
C LEU A 70 11.37 -8.81 1.62
N ASP A 71 10.69 -8.96 2.76
CA ASP A 71 11.31 -9.48 4.00
C ASP A 71 11.92 -10.89 3.79
N SER A 72 11.19 -11.79 3.11
CA SER A 72 11.69 -13.11 2.78
C SER A 72 12.91 -13.08 1.84
N ALA A 73 12.87 -12.27 0.79
CA ALA A 73 13.96 -12.10 -0.17
C ALA A 73 15.22 -11.52 0.48
N LEU A 74 15.01 -10.63 1.45
CA LEU A 74 16.06 -10.01 2.24
C LEU A 74 16.72 -11.00 3.21
N LEU A 75 15.97 -11.95 3.76
CA LEU A 75 16.49 -13.07 4.55
C LEU A 75 17.25 -14.09 3.70
N SER A 76 16.74 -14.40 2.51
CA SER A 76 17.36 -15.37 1.58
C SER A 76 18.56 -14.79 0.82
N GLN A 77 18.75 -13.47 0.85
CA GLN A 77 19.76 -12.73 0.07
C GLN A 77 19.63 -12.95 -1.45
N ASP A 78 18.43 -13.24 -1.93
CA ASP A 78 18.14 -13.48 -3.34
C ASP A 78 17.81 -12.15 -4.06
N PRO A 79 18.68 -11.65 -4.96
CA PRO A 79 18.47 -10.38 -5.63
C PRO A 79 17.30 -10.39 -6.63
N ASP A 80 16.97 -11.54 -7.21
CA ASP A 80 15.88 -11.65 -8.18
C ASP A 80 14.52 -11.61 -7.45
N GLN A 81 14.41 -12.34 -6.33
CA GLN A 81 13.22 -12.24 -5.46
C GLN A 81 13.05 -10.83 -4.91
N LYS A 82 14.15 -10.19 -4.51
CA LYS A 82 14.12 -8.80 -4.04
C LYS A 82 13.57 -7.88 -5.12
N LYS A 83 14.06 -8.01 -6.35
CA LYS A 83 13.59 -7.18 -7.47
C LYS A 83 12.11 -7.39 -7.75
N GLN A 84 11.66 -8.64 -7.77
CA GLN A 84 10.24 -8.97 -7.95
C GLN A 84 9.35 -8.37 -6.85
N ALA A 85 9.77 -8.49 -5.58
CA ALA A 85 9.04 -7.91 -4.46
C ALA A 85 8.96 -6.37 -4.57
N VAL A 86 10.06 -5.72 -4.96
CA VAL A 86 10.11 -4.27 -5.20
C VAL A 86 9.15 -3.84 -6.31
N GLU A 87 9.08 -4.60 -7.41
CA GLU A 87 8.16 -4.32 -8.51
C GLU A 87 6.69 -4.43 -8.07
N GLN A 88 6.34 -5.49 -7.34
CA GLN A 88 4.97 -5.65 -6.80
C GLN A 88 4.59 -4.52 -5.84
N ILE A 89 5.51 -4.14 -4.95
CA ILE A 89 5.32 -3.01 -4.02
C ILE A 89 5.03 -1.72 -4.80
N ARG A 90 5.78 -1.46 -5.86
CA ARG A 90 5.61 -0.26 -6.70
C ARG A 90 4.28 -0.27 -7.46
N GLU A 91 3.87 -1.41 -8.00
CA GLU A 91 2.57 -1.54 -8.67
C GLU A 91 1.42 -1.27 -7.69
N ALA A 92 1.49 -1.84 -6.48
CA ALA A 92 0.49 -1.61 -5.45
C ALA A 92 0.44 -0.12 -5.02
N ALA A 93 1.61 0.50 -4.83
CA ALA A 93 1.72 1.94 -4.53
C ALA A 93 1.16 2.82 -5.66
N GLY A 94 1.43 2.46 -6.92
CA GLY A 94 0.86 3.14 -8.08
C GLY A 94 -0.66 3.05 -8.13
N GLY A 95 -1.23 1.90 -7.76
CA GLY A 95 -2.68 1.71 -7.62
C GLY A 95 -3.31 2.64 -6.57
N PHE A 96 -2.64 2.86 -5.44
CA PHE A 96 -3.10 3.83 -4.43
C PHE A 96 -3.10 5.27 -4.95
N ASN A 97 -2.09 5.66 -5.73
CA ASN A 97 -2.05 6.98 -6.34
C ASN A 97 -3.20 7.18 -7.33
N GLN A 98 -3.48 6.19 -8.19
CA GLN A 98 -4.61 6.22 -9.12
C GLN A 98 -5.97 6.29 -8.39
N LEU A 99 -6.12 5.54 -7.29
CA LEU A 99 -7.32 5.59 -6.46
C LEU A 99 -7.52 7.00 -5.87
N ASN A 100 -6.45 7.62 -5.36
CA ASN A 100 -6.50 8.99 -4.85
C ASN A 100 -6.85 10.01 -5.93
N GLU A 101 -6.25 9.91 -7.12
CA GLU A 101 -6.58 10.78 -8.26
C GLU A 101 -8.06 10.64 -8.66
N ARG A 102 -8.60 9.42 -8.65
CA ARG A 102 -10.03 9.18 -8.93
C ARG A 102 -10.91 9.84 -7.88
N LEU A 103 -10.57 9.71 -6.59
CA LEU A 103 -11.31 10.34 -5.49
C LEU A 103 -11.23 11.88 -5.54
N GLU A 104 -10.06 12.46 -5.84
CA GLU A 104 -9.86 13.90 -6.00
C GLU A 104 -10.67 14.46 -7.18
N ASN A 105 -10.70 13.74 -8.31
CA ASN A 105 -11.49 14.11 -9.49
C ASN A 105 -13.00 14.01 -9.23
N GLU A 106 -13.47 12.94 -8.59
CA GLU A 106 -14.89 12.77 -8.24
C GLU A 106 -15.35 13.86 -7.25
N SER A 107 -14.53 14.21 -6.26
CA SER A 107 -14.83 15.29 -5.30
C SER A 107 -14.86 16.68 -5.98
N SER A 108 -14.00 16.89 -6.98
CA SER A 108 -13.97 18.14 -7.75
C SER A 108 -15.17 18.29 -8.68
N LEU A 109 -15.72 17.17 -9.18
CA LEU A 109 -16.90 17.13 -10.05
C LEU A 109 -18.21 17.30 -9.28
N THR A 110 -18.27 16.86 -8.02
CA THR A 110 -19.47 17.04 -7.17
C THR A 110 -19.59 18.43 -6.54
N GLY A 111 -18.53 19.25 -6.59
CA GLY A 111 -18.58 20.64 -6.15
C GLY A 111 -18.86 20.81 -4.65
N GLU A 112 -18.69 19.76 -3.84
CA GLU A 112 -18.78 19.85 -2.39
C GLU A 112 -17.48 20.45 -1.86
N THR A 113 -17.47 21.79 -1.80
CA THR A 113 -16.58 22.52 -0.90
C THR A 113 -16.98 22.13 0.52
N LEU A 114 -16.14 21.35 1.19
CA LEU A 114 -16.20 21.16 2.65
C LEU A 114 -16.12 22.52 3.37
#